data_AF-A0A9W5R6M4-F1
#
_entry.id   AF-A0A9W5R6M4-F1
#
_cell.length_a   1.000
_cell.length_b   1.000
_cell.length_c   1.000
_cell.angle_alpha   90.00
_cell.angle_beta   90.00
_cell.angle_gamma   90.00
#
_symmetry.space_group_name_H-M   'P 1'
#
loop_
_entity.id
_entity.type
_entity.pdbx_description
1 polymer ?
#
loop_
_entity_poly.entity_id
_entity_poly.type
_entity_poly.pdbx_seq_one_letter_code
_entity_poly.pdbx_strand_id
1 'polypeptide(L)'
;MNEVNIDITNQTSDIIDANILNSADLVVTLCSHADAVCPSTPPHVNRVHWGFDDPAGKEWSEFQRVRDEIGERIKRFSETGE
;
A
#
# COMPACT_ATOMS: atom_id res chain seq x y z
N MET A 1 13.34 -4.51 -1.61
CA MET A 1 12.80 -5.13 -2.84
C MET A 1 13.84 -5.87 -3.67
N ASN A 2 15.08 -5.39 -3.80
CA ASN A 2 16.11 -6.06 -4.61
C ASN A 2 16.41 -7.53 -4.20
N GLU A 3 16.29 -7.90 -2.92
CA GLU A 3 16.46 -9.29 -2.45
C GLU A 3 15.50 -10.28 -3.13
N VAL A 4 14.35 -9.80 -3.61
CA VAL A 4 13.36 -10.58 -4.39
C VAL A 4 13.36 -10.20 -5.88
N ASN A 5 14.45 -9.59 -6.37
CA ASN A 5 14.67 -9.20 -7.76
C ASN A 5 13.62 -8.21 -8.32
N ILE A 6 13.05 -7.36 -7.46
CA ILE A 6 12.16 -6.26 -7.86
C ILE A 6 12.92 -4.95 -7.64
N ASP A 7 13.22 -4.24 -8.73
CA ASP A 7 13.83 -2.93 -8.70
C ASP A 7 12.77 -1.83 -8.53
N ILE A 8 12.92 -1.03 -7.48
CA ILE A 8 12.07 0.12 -7.17
C ILE A 8 12.87 1.43 -7.13
N THR A 9 14.13 1.42 -7.56
CA THR A 9 15.06 2.57 -7.40
C THR A 9 14.62 3.82 -8.16
N ASN A 10 13.79 3.67 -9.19
CA ASN A 10 13.24 4.78 -9.97
C ASN A 10 11.86 5.26 -9.46
N GLN A 11 11.32 4.68 -8.38
CA GLN A 11 10.09 5.17 -7.76
C GLN A 11 10.34 6.48 -6.99
N THR A 12 9.34 7.34 -6.92
CA THR A 12 9.39 8.65 -6.26
C THR A 12 8.62 8.64 -4.94
N SER A 13 8.96 9.58 -4.05
CA SER A 13 8.22 9.82 -2.81
C SER A 13 7.32 11.02 -3.00
N ASP A 14 6.03 10.75 -3.25
CA ASP A 14 5.04 11.76 -3.63
C ASP A 14 3.99 11.96 -2.54
N ILE A 15 3.46 13.18 -2.47
CA ILE A 15 2.25 13.47 -1.70
C ILE A 15 1.00 13.03 -2.47
N ILE A 16 -0.13 12.90 -1.78
CA ILE A 16 -1.40 12.53 -2.40
C ILE A 16 -1.78 13.55 -3.48
N ASP A 17 -1.98 13.06 -4.71
CA ASP A 17 -2.59 13.82 -5.79
C ASP A 17 -4.11 13.63 -5.76
N ALA A 18 -4.85 14.73 -5.62
CA ALA A 18 -6.30 14.70 -5.51
C ALA A 18 -6.99 14.21 -6.81
N ASN A 19 -6.41 14.45 -7.98
CA ASN A 19 -6.97 13.96 -9.24
C ASN A 19 -6.85 12.45 -9.32
N ILE A 20 -5.68 11.90 -9.00
CA ILE A 20 -5.47 10.44 -8.95
C ILE A 20 -6.41 9.81 -7.94
N LEU A 21 -6.48 10.39 -6.73
CA LEU A 21 -7.32 9.88 -5.65
C LEU A 21 -8.81 9.85 -6.03
N ASN A 22 -9.30 10.90 -6.69
CA ASN A 22 -10.71 11.05 -7.03
C ASN A 22 -11.14 10.26 -8.27
N SER A 23 -10.20 9.77 -9.08
CA SER A 23 -10.47 8.98 -10.29
C SER A 23 -10.13 7.50 -10.16
N ALA A 24 -9.63 7.06 -8.99
CA ALA A 24 -9.22 5.68 -8.78
C ALA A 24 -10.43 4.73 -8.64
N ASP A 25 -10.33 3.53 -9.18
CA ASP A 25 -11.33 2.47 -8.95
C ASP A 25 -11.24 1.90 -7.52
N LEU A 26 -10.02 1.86 -6.98
CA LEU A 26 -9.70 1.33 -5.65
C LEU A 26 -8.58 2.15 -5.00
N VAL A 27 -8.78 2.51 -3.73
CA VAL A 27 -7.78 3.13 -2.86
C VAL A 27 -7.49 2.18 -1.71
N VAL A 28 -6.21 1.83 -1.54
CA VAL A 28 -5.72 0.95 -0.48
C VAL A 28 -4.92 1.78 0.53
N THR A 29 -5.38 1.85 1.78
CA THR A 29 -4.62 2.46 2.88
C THR A 29 -3.79 1.39 3.59
N LEU A 30 -2.50 1.67 3.84
CA LEU A 30 -1.54 0.66 4.33
C LEU A 30 -1.26 0.69 5.84
N CYS A 31 -1.53 1.81 6.50
CA CYS A 31 -1.39 1.96 7.94
C CYS A 31 -2.62 2.64 8.54
N SER A 32 -2.86 2.42 9.83
CA SER A 32 -4.01 2.99 10.55
C SER A 32 -4.01 4.52 10.55
N HIS A 33 -2.82 5.14 10.58
CA HIS A 33 -2.69 6.58 10.43
C HIS A 33 -3.17 7.05 9.05
N ALA A 34 -2.74 6.39 7.98
CA ALA A 34 -3.18 6.71 6.62
C ALA A 34 -4.70 6.54 6.48
N ASP A 35 -5.28 5.49 7.07
CA ASP A 35 -6.72 5.28 7.00
C ASP A 35 -7.53 6.40 7.67
N ALA A 36 -7.04 6.89 8.82
CA ALA A 36 -7.68 7.95 9.58
C ALA A 36 -7.55 9.35 8.94
N VAL A 37 -6.45 9.63 8.24
CA VAL A 37 -6.16 10.96 7.67
C VAL A 37 -6.42 11.05 6.16
N CYS A 38 -6.74 9.95 5.50
CA CYS A 38 -6.99 9.92 4.06
C CYS A 38 -8.17 10.85 3.70
N PRO A 39 -8.02 11.74 2.71
CA PRO A 39 -9.10 12.61 2.26
C PRO A 39 -10.33 11.81 1.81
N SER A 40 -11.51 12.43 1.92
CA SER A 40 -12.75 11.85 1.41
C SER A 40 -12.66 11.66 -0.10
N THR A 41 -13.08 10.49 -0.58
CA THR A 41 -13.15 10.16 -2.01
C THR A 41 -14.60 10.22 -2.51
N PRO A 42 -14.82 10.39 -3.83
CA PRO A 42 -16.14 10.27 -4.43
C PRO A 42 -16.79 8.88 -4.20
N PRO A 43 -18.13 8.76 -4.29
CA PRO A 43 -18.83 7.52 -4.00
C PRO A 43 -18.48 6.31 -4.89
N HIS A 44 -17.94 6.54 -6.09
CA HIS A 44 -17.54 5.48 -7.01
C HIS A 44 -16.19 4.85 -6.66
N VAL A 45 -15.39 5.51 -5.82
CA VAL A 45 -14.06 5.04 -5.41
C VAL A 45 -14.23 4.02 -4.30
N ASN A 46 -13.83 2.78 -4.55
CA ASN A 46 -13.81 1.76 -3.50
C ASN A 46 -12.63 2.02 -2.57
N ARG A 47 -12.84 1.93 -1.26
CA ARG A 47 -11.79 2.11 -0.25
C ARG A 47 -11.66 0.85 0.58
N VAL A 48 -10.42 0.37 0.73
CA VAL A 48 -10.08 -0.76 1.60
C VAL A 48 -8.87 -0.40 2.44
N HIS A 49 -8.81 -1.00 3.64
CA HIS A 49 -7.67 -0.86 4.52
C HIS A 49 -6.95 -2.21 4.65
N TRP A 50 -5.67 -2.23 4.26
CA TRP A 50 -4.78 -3.38 4.44
C TRP A 50 -3.68 -2.95 5.41
N GLY A 51 -3.89 -3.20 6.69
CA GLY A 51 -2.95 -2.77 7.73
C GLY A 51 -1.70 -3.63 7.77
N PHE A 52 -0.54 -2.98 7.71
CA PHE A 52 0.77 -3.58 7.96
C PHE A 52 1.52 -2.77 9.03
N ASP A 53 2.44 -3.43 9.73
CA ASP A 53 3.32 -2.76 10.68
C ASP A 53 4.33 -1.87 9.95
N ASP A 54 4.69 -0.73 10.54
CA ASP A 54 5.75 0.14 10.00
C ASP A 54 7.14 -0.43 10.34
N PRO A 55 7.94 -0.85 9.35
CA PRO A 55 9.27 -1.39 9.59
C PRO A 55 10.31 -0.29 9.86
N ALA A 56 9.98 0.99 9.72
CA ALA A 56 10.92 2.08 9.94
C ALA A 56 11.52 2.06 11.37
N GLY A 57 12.84 2.12 11.45
CA GLY A 57 13.57 2.04 12.73
C GLY A 57 13.60 0.65 13.37
N LYS A 58 13.17 -0.40 12.66
CA LYS A 58 13.27 -1.80 13.07
C LYS A 58 14.46 -2.50 12.41
N GLU A 59 14.72 -3.72 12.87
CA GLU A 59 15.69 -4.63 12.28
C GLU A 59 15.31 -5.01 10.85
N TRP A 60 16.30 -5.41 10.05
CA TRP A 60 16.09 -5.82 8.65
C TRP A 60 15.05 -6.94 8.49
N SER A 61 14.94 -7.84 9.45
CA SER A 61 13.94 -8.91 9.46
C SER A 61 12.50 -8.40 9.39
N GLU A 62 12.21 -7.24 9.98
CA GLU A 62 10.87 -6.64 9.91
C GLU A 62 10.57 -6.11 8.51
N PHE A 63 11.56 -5.54 7.81
CA PHE A 63 11.41 -5.16 6.40
C PHE A 63 11.12 -6.37 5.51
N GLN A 64 11.80 -7.49 5.75
CA GLN A 64 11.57 -8.74 5.01
C GLN A 64 10.16 -9.28 5.28
N ARG A 65 9.75 -9.35 6.56
CA ARG A 65 8.41 -9.81 6.96
C ARG A 65 7.31 -8.98 6.31
N VAL A 66 7.35 -7.65 6.46
CA VAL A 66 6.31 -6.75 5.92
C VAL A 66 6.28 -6.80 4.39
N ARG A 67 7.43 -6.88 3.72
CA ARG A 67 7.50 -7.07 2.26
C ARG A 67 6.75 -8.33 1.83
N ASP A 68 6.99 -9.45 2.50
CA ASP A 68 6.41 -10.74 2.13
C ASP A 68 4.90 -10.77 2.42
N GLU A 69 4.46 -10.15 3.53
CA GLU A 69 3.04 -9.95 3.84
C GLU A 69 2.31 -9.11 2.77
N ILE A 70 2.90 -8.00 2.33
CA ILE A 70 2.37 -7.19 1.23
C ILE A 70 2.31 -8.01 -0.07
N GLY A 71 3.36 -8.78 -0.36
CA GLY A 71 3.42 -9.65 -1.54
C GLY A 71 2.28 -10.68 -1.58
N GLU A 72 2.09 -11.42 -0.49
CA GLU A 72 1.00 -12.41 -0.38
C GLU A 72 -0.38 -11.74 -0.44
N ARG A 73 -0.53 -10.56 0.16
CA ARG A 73 -1.80 -9.80 0.12
C ARG A 73 -2.19 -9.39 -1.30
N ILE A 74 -1.23 -8.90 -2.08
CA ILE A 74 -1.42 -8.51 -3.49
C ILE A 74 -1.70 -9.75 -4.34
N LYS A 75 -0.97 -10.85 -4.10
CA LYS A 75 -1.19 -12.12 -4.82
C LYS A 75 -2.61 -12.62 -4.61
N ARG A 76 -3.09 -12.67 -3.37
CA ARG A 76 -4.48 -13.03 -3.06
C ARG A 76 -5.47 -12.13 -3.80
N PHE A 77 -5.26 -10.81 -3.75
CA PHE A 77 -6.12 -9.85 -4.46
C PHE A 77 -6.16 -10.11 -5.97
N SER A 78 -5.02 -10.46 -6.58
CA SER A 78 -4.96 -10.78 -8.00
C SER A 78 -5.72 -12.06 -8.38
N GLU A 79 -5.82 -13.02 -7.47
CA GLU A 79 -6.48 -14.31 -7.69
C GLU A 79 -7.97 -14.28 -7.36
N THR A 80 -8.38 -13.53 -6.34
CA THR A 80 -9.75 -13.57 -5.80
C THR A 80 -10.52 -12.26 -5.94
N GLY A 81 -9.84 -11.14 -6.24
CA GLY A 81 -10.41 -9.79 -6.16
C GLY A 81 -10.67 -9.32 -4.73
N GLU A 82 -10.23 -10.09 -3.73
CA GLU A 82 -10.40 -9.78 -2.30
C GLU A 82 -9.09 -9.36 -1.66
#